data_AF-Q30DV2-F1
#
_entry.id   AF-Q30DV2-F1
#
_cell.length_a   1.000
_cell.length_b   1.000
_cell.length_c   1.000
_cell.angle_alpha   90.00
_cell.angle_beta   90.00
_cell.angle_gamma   90.00
#
_symmetry.space_group_name_H-M   'P 1'
#
loop_
_entity.id
_entity.type
_entity.pdbx_description
1 polymer ?
#
loop_
_entity_poly.entity_id
_entity_poly.type
_entity_poly.pdbx_seq_one_letter_code
_entity_poly.pdbx_strand_id
1 'polypeptide(L)'
;SEEVISSMSSLRVPSQWPRNVTYKSSPNQKLPDSLDWREKGCVTEVKYQGACGSCWAFSAVGALEAQVKLKTGKLVSLSAQNLVDCSTVKYGNKGCNGGSMTEAFQYIIDNHGIHSEASYPYKAMDGK
;
A
#
# COMPACT_ATOMS: atom_id res chain seq x y z
N SER A 1 11.22 -14.88 -15.79
CA SER A 1 10.78 -16.10 -15.08
C SER A 1 9.31 -15.94 -14.76
N GLU A 2 8.45 -16.60 -15.52
CA GLU A 2 6.98 -16.52 -15.37
C GLU A 2 6.52 -16.86 -13.94
N GLU A 3 7.28 -17.69 -13.22
CA GLU A 3 7.07 -18.01 -11.80
C GLU A 3 7.18 -16.80 -10.87
N VAL A 4 8.12 -15.87 -11.11
CA VAL A 4 8.28 -14.65 -10.29
C VAL A 4 7.13 -13.69 -10.57
N ILE A 5 6.69 -13.60 -11.82
CA ILE A 5 5.54 -12.77 -12.20
C ILE A 5 4.27 -13.34 -11.56
N SER A 6 4.07 -14.66 -11.65
CA SER A 6 2.90 -15.35 -11.08
C SER A 6 2.89 -15.35 -9.55
N SER A 7 4.05 -15.39 -8.89
CA SER A 7 4.15 -15.50 -7.43
C SER A 7 4.32 -14.15 -6.73
N MET A 8 4.84 -13.13 -7.41
CA MET A 8 5.27 -11.88 -6.79
C MET A 8 4.81 -10.59 -7.50
N SER A 9 4.27 -10.65 -8.72
CA SER A 9 3.76 -9.46 -9.41
C SER A 9 2.24 -9.55 -9.62
N SER A 10 1.51 -8.81 -8.80
CA SER A 10 0.05 -8.93 -8.73
C SER A 10 -0.65 -7.58 -8.79
N LEU A 11 0.08 -6.54 -9.18
CA LEU A 11 -0.49 -5.25 -9.49
C LEU A 11 -1.41 -5.42 -10.69
N ARG A 12 -2.71 -5.31 -10.46
CA ARG A 12 -3.69 -5.24 -11.56
C ARG A 12 -3.81 -3.76 -11.94
N VAL A 13 -3.24 -3.41 -13.09
CA VAL A 13 -3.46 -2.10 -13.73
C VAL A 13 -4.45 -2.31 -14.87
N PRO A 14 -5.75 -2.01 -14.70
CA PRO A 14 -6.69 -1.99 -15.81
C PRO A 14 -6.26 -0.99 -16.89
N SER A 15 -6.38 -1.39 -18.15
CA SER A 15 -6.05 -0.57 -19.32
C SER A 15 -6.87 0.72 -19.44
N GLN A 16 -7.99 0.81 -18.70
CA GLN A 16 -8.90 1.95 -18.67
C GLN A 16 -9.20 2.43 -17.26
N TRP A 17 -8.20 2.42 -16.35
CA TRP A 17 -8.41 3.04 -15.04
C TRP A 17 -8.78 4.52 -15.24
N PRO A 18 -9.95 5.00 -14.76
CA PRO A 18 -10.24 6.42 -14.74
C PRO A 18 -9.32 7.06 -13.69
N ARG A 19 -8.08 7.34 -14.08
CA ARG A 19 -7.10 8.02 -13.24
C ARG A 19 -7.56 9.46 -13.11
N ASN A 20 -8.05 9.83 -11.93
CA ASN A 20 -8.31 11.21 -11.61
C ASN A 20 -6.98 11.92 -11.30
N VAL A 21 -6.26 12.30 -12.36
CA VAL A 21 -4.95 12.95 -12.25
C VAL A 21 -5.15 14.40 -11.82
N THR A 22 -5.00 14.64 -10.52
CA THR A 22 -5.16 15.96 -9.91
C THR A 22 -3.86 16.56 -9.39
N TYR A 23 -2.80 15.76 -9.26
CA TYR A 23 -1.49 16.24 -8.83
C TYR A 23 -0.97 17.30 -9.79
N LYS A 24 -0.73 18.51 -9.28
CA LYS A 24 -0.12 19.61 -10.02
C LYS A 24 1.29 19.81 -9.49
N SER A 25 2.29 19.59 -10.35
CA SER A 25 3.66 19.96 -10.02
C SER A 25 3.78 21.49 -9.95
N SER A 26 4.61 21.97 -9.04
CA SER A 26 5.00 23.38 -8.99
C SER A 26 6.29 23.55 -9.82
N PRO A 27 6.25 24.22 -10.99
CA PRO A 27 7.41 24.31 -11.89
C PRO A 27 8.63 25.01 -11.26
N ASN A 28 8.38 25.87 -10.26
CA ASN A 28 9.40 26.69 -9.61
C ASN A 28 9.80 26.15 -8.23
N GLN A 29 9.33 24.97 -7.86
CA GLN A 29 9.71 24.35 -6.59
C GLN A 29 11.14 23.81 -6.68
N LYS A 30 12.05 24.38 -5.89
CA LYS A 30 13.40 23.83 -5.72
C LYS A 30 13.29 22.51 -4.94
N LEU A 31 13.68 21.42 -5.58
CA LEU A 31 13.80 20.10 -4.96
C LEU A 31 15.27 19.86 -4.58
N PRO A 32 15.53 19.08 -3.52
CA PRO A 32 16.89 18.67 -3.20
C PRO A 32 17.42 17.71 -4.28
N ASP A 33 18.75 17.69 -4.47
CA ASP A 33 19.40 16.81 -5.44
C ASP A 33 19.25 15.31 -5.09
N SER A 34 19.10 15.02 -3.79
CA SER A 34 18.82 13.68 -3.28
C SER A 34 17.84 13.75 -2.10
N LEU A 35 17.02 12.70 -1.97
CA LEU A 35 16.04 12.58 -0.88
C LEU A 35 15.90 11.11 -0.50
N ASP A 36 16.21 10.81 0.76
CA ASP A 36 15.94 9.51 1.37
C ASP A 36 14.96 9.68 2.54
N TRP A 37 13.76 9.11 2.41
CA TRP A 37 12.76 9.14 3.48
C TRP A 37 13.14 8.23 4.67
N ARG A 38 14.07 7.29 4.49
CA ARG A 38 14.60 6.44 5.57
C ARG A 38 15.41 7.27 6.55
N GLU A 39 16.24 8.19 6.05
CA GLU A 39 17.01 9.13 6.89
C GLU A 39 16.11 10.05 7.72
N LYS A 40 14.86 10.26 7.27
CA LYS A 40 13.82 11.02 7.98
C LYS A 40 12.96 10.15 8.91
N GLY A 41 13.27 8.86 9.05
CA GLY A 41 12.52 7.91 9.87
C GLY A 41 11.07 7.73 9.43
N CYS A 42 10.78 7.86 8.13
CA CYS A 42 9.44 7.76 7.55
C CYS A 42 9.16 6.40 6.89
N VAL A 43 10.10 5.46 6.96
CA VAL A 43 10.02 4.15 6.32
C VAL A 43 10.18 3.09 7.38
N THR A 44 9.24 2.16 7.48
CA THR A 44 9.34 1.01 8.39
C THR A 44 10.31 -0.04 7.85
N GLU A 45 10.69 -1.00 8.70
CA GLU A 45 11.49 -2.15 8.27
C GLU A 45 10.86 -2.88 7.07
N VAL A 46 11.70 -3.46 6.24
CA VAL A 46 11.26 -4.25 5.08
C VAL A 46 10.37 -5.41 5.53
N LYS A 47 9.28 -5.65 4.78
CA LYS A 47 8.30 -6.70 5.03
C LYS A 47 8.41 -7.83 4.01
N TYR A 48 7.82 -8.98 4.32
CA TYR A 48 7.83 -10.16 3.45
C TYR A 48 6.41 -10.59 3.05
N GLN A 49 6.08 -10.49 1.75
CA GLN A 49 4.75 -10.84 1.23
C GLN A 49 4.52 -12.35 1.03
N GLY A 50 5.58 -13.17 1.09
CA GLY A 50 5.46 -14.61 0.81
C GLY A 50 4.95 -14.91 -0.60
N ALA A 51 4.26 -16.04 -0.74
CA ALA A 51 3.64 -16.48 -1.99
C ALA A 51 2.23 -15.89 -2.21
N CYS A 52 1.94 -14.74 -1.61
CA CYS A 52 0.69 -14.01 -1.77
C CYS A 52 0.91 -12.80 -2.67
N GLY A 53 0.02 -12.62 -3.65
CA GLY A 53 0.02 -11.48 -4.55
C GLY A 53 -0.50 -10.18 -3.93
N SER A 54 -0.02 -9.84 -2.74
CA SER A 54 -0.45 -8.67 -1.96
C SER A 54 0.54 -7.51 -2.01
N CYS A 55 1.41 -7.44 -3.02
CA CYS A 55 2.36 -6.33 -3.19
C CYS A 55 1.65 -4.96 -3.24
N TRP A 56 0.42 -4.92 -3.78
CA TRP A 56 -0.44 -3.74 -3.79
C TRP A 56 -0.79 -3.26 -2.38
N ALA A 57 -1.06 -4.17 -1.44
CA ALA A 57 -1.36 -3.84 -0.05
C ALA A 57 -0.12 -3.28 0.66
N PHE A 58 1.04 -3.93 0.48
CA PHE A 58 2.31 -3.43 1.03
C PHE A 58 2.70 -2.05 0.49
N SER A 59 2.48 -1.82 -0.80
CA SER A 59 2.71 -0.50 -1.42
C SER A 59 1.80 0.58 -0.81
N ALA A 60 0.52 0.26 -0.60
CA ALA A 60 -0.43 1.19 0.02
C ALA A 60 -0.07 1.50 1.48
N VAL A 61 0.19 0.48 2.31
CA VAL A 61 0.53 0.72 3.72
C VAL A 61 1.85 1.47 3.85
N GLY A 62 2.90 1.14 3.09
CA GLY A 62 4.19 1.86 3.17
C GLY A 62 4.06 3.35 2.85
N ALA A 63 3.23 3.71 1.88
CA ALA A 63 2.93 5.11 1.58
C ALA A 63 2.17 5.80 2.73
N LEU A 64 1.19 5.12 3.33
CA LEU A 64 0.40 5.66 4.44
C LEU A 64 1.21 5.78 5.74
N GLU A 65 2.07 4.81 6.04
CA GLU A 65 3.00 4.83 7.18
C GLU A 65 3.86 6.10 7.18
N ALA A 66 4.40 6.47 6.02
CA ALA A 66 5.17 7.71 5.86
C ALA A 66 4.31 8.95 6.15
N GLN A 67 3.06 9.00 5.66
CA GLN A 67 2.15 10.11 5.92
C GLN A 67 1.75 10.21 7.40
N VAL A 68 1.52 9.07 8.07
CA VAL A 68 1.26 9.00 9.51
C VAL A 68 2.45 9.55 10.29
N LYS A 69 3.69 9.17 9.92
CA LYS A 69 4.90 9.72 10.53
C LYS A 69 5.00 11.23 10.36
N LEU A 70 4.77 11.74 9.14
CA LEU A 70 4.84 13.17 8.85
C LEU A 70 3.77 13.97 9.60
N LYS A 71 2.58 13.40 9.77
CA LYS A 71 1.46 14.07 10.44
C LYS A 71 1.56 14.03 11.96
N THR A 72 2.01 12.92 12.53
CA THR A 72 1.91 12.63 13.97
C THR A 72 3.26 12.59 14.68
N GLY A 73 4.37 12.52 13.94
CA GLY A 73 5.70 12.29 14.47
C GLY A 73 5.99 10.84 14.85
N LYS A 74 5.01 9.92 14.76
CA LYS A 74 5.15 8.51 15.15
C LYS A 74 5.19 7.61 13.92
N LEU A 75 6.22 6.77 13.83
CA LEU A 75 6.30 5.72 12.81
C LEU A 75 5.61 4.48 13.36
N VAL A 76 4.54 4.05 12.71
CA VAL A 76 3.73 2.89 13.12
C VAL A 76 3.60 1.98 11.92
N SER A 77 3.83 0.67 12.08
CA SER A 77 3.60 -0.27 11.00
C SER A 77 2.11 -0.59 10.87
N LEU A 78 1.58 -0.52 9.65
CA LEU A 78 0.16 -0.68 9.34
C LEU A 78 -0.12 -2.05 8.70
N SER A 79 -1.31 -2.59 8.93
CA SER A 79 -1.65 -3.96 8.57
C SER A 79 -1.93 -4.11 7.08
N ALA A 80 -1.00 -4.77 6.37
CA ALA A 80 -1.26 -5.20 5.00
C ALA A 80 -2.38 -6.26 4.94
N GLN A 81 -2.51 -7.09 5.98
CA GLN A 81 -3.55 -8.13 6.06
C GLN A 81 -4.95 -7.55 6.10
N ASN A 82 -5.14 -6.44 6.83
CA ASN A 82 -6.43 -5.74 6.86
C ASN A 82 -6.86 -5.34 5.43
N LEU A 83 -5.92 -4.90 4.58
CA LEU A 83 -6.25 -4.61 3.18
C LEU A 83 -6.58 -5.88 2.39
N VAL A 84 -5.78 -6.93 2.53
CA VAL A 84 -5.99 -8.22 1.85
C VAL A 84 -7.40 -8.75 2.14
N ASP A 85 -7.85 -8.67 3.39
CA ASP A 85 -9.09 -9.28 3.85
C ASP A 85 -10.32 -8.38 3.64
N CYS A 86 -10.16 -7.05 3.74
CA CYS A 86 -11.29 -6.13 3.81
C CYS A 86 -11.46 -5.23 2.57
N SER A 87 -10.40 -4.94 1.82
CA SER A 87 -10.46 -4.10 0.63
C SER A 87 -10.84 -4.90 -0.63
N THR A 88 -11.75 -5.87 -0.50
CA THR A 88 -11.98 -6.92 -1.51
C THR A 88 -12.94 -6.48 -2.64
N VAL A 89 -13.94 -7.28 -2.99
CA VAL A 89 -14.75 -7.14 -4.22
C VAL A 89 -15.42 -5.77 -4.34
N LYS A 90 -15.85 -5.17 -3.22
CA LYS A 90 -16.45 -3.83 -3.20
C LYS A 90 -15.53 -2.74 -3.76
N TYR A 91 -14.22 -2.90 -3.58
CA TYR A 91 -13.17 -1.99 -4.03
C TYR A 91 -12.38 -2.56 -5.22
N GLY A 92 -12.77 -3.73 -5.75
CA GLY A 92 -12.10 -4.34 -6.89
C GLY A 92 -10.76 -5.01 -6.60
N ASN A 93 -10.28 -5.09 -5.34
CA ASN A 93 -9.12 -5.93 -5.01
C ASN A 93 -9.56 -7.37 -4.73
N LYS A 94 -8.60 -8.29 -4.87
CA LYS A 94 -8.83 -9.74 -4.78
C LYS A 94 -7.83 -10.41 -3.84
N GLY A 95 -7.46 -9.73 -2.77
CA GLY A 95 -6.53 -10.24 -1.77
C GLY A 95 -5.19 -10.68 -2.39
N CYS A 96 -4.83 -11.95 -2.20
CA CYS A 96 -3.63 -12.57 -2.77
C CYS A 96 -3.68 -12.74 -4.29
N ASN A 97 -4.84 -12.57 -4.94
CA ASN A 97 -4.98 -12.61 -6.39
C ASN A 97 -4.79 -11.24 -7.06
N GLY A 98 -4.26 -10.27 -6.31
CA GLY A 98 -3.90 -8.94 -6.81
C GLY A 98 -4.92 -7.84 -6.50
N GLY A 99 -4.48 -6.60 -6.72
CA GLY A 99 -5.23 -5.40 -6.38
C GLY A 99 -4.50 -4.12 -6.83
N SER A 100 -5.00 -2.98 -6.37
CA SER A 100 -4.52 -1.64 -6.66
C SER A 100 -4.42 -0.79 -5.38
N MET A 101 -3.38 0.03 -5.29
CA MET A 101 -3.14 0.93 -4.16
C MET A 101 -4.24 2.00 -4.02
N THR A 102 -4.77 2.50 -5.14
CA THR A 102 -5.81 3.56 -5.09
C THR A 102 -7.11 3.05 -4.47
N GLU A 103 -7.47 1.80 -4.75
CA GLU A 103 -8.64 1.15 -4.14
C GLU A 103 -8.42 0.84 -2.67
N ALA A 104 -7.19 0.44 -2.31
CA ALA A 104 -6.80 0.30 -0.93
C ALA A 104 -6.96 1.62 -0.16
N PHE A 105 -6.52 2.75 -0.75
CA PHE A 105 -6.71 4.07 -0.15
C PHE A 105 -8.20 4.44 -0.04
N GLN A 106 -9.01 4.16 -1.06
CA GLN A 106 -10.45 4.41 -0.99
C GLN A 106 -11.12 3.60 0.13
N TYR A 107 -10.76 2.33 0.28
CA TYR A 107 -11.19 1.51 1.41
C TYR A 107 -10.80 2.15 2.75
N ILE A 108 -9.55 2.58 2.92
CA ILE A 108 -9.08 3.18 4.18
C ILE A 108 -9.89 4.45 4.51
N ILE A 109 -10.22 5.26 3.49
CA ILE A 109 -11.05 6.46 3.64
C ILE A 109 -12.47 6.07 4.11
N ASP A 110 -13.12 5.16 3.40
CA ASP A 110 -14.48 4.70 3.70
C ASP A 110 -14.59 3.97 5.05
N ASN A 111 -13.54 3.23 5.43
CA ASN A 111 -13.44 2.49 6.68
C ASN A 111 -13.03 3.37 7.86
N HIS A 112 -12.72 4.65 7.62
CA HIS A 112 -12.24 5.60 8.61
C HIS A 112 -10.94 5.17 9.31
N GLY A 113 -10.07 4.45 8.60
CA GLY A 113 -8.76 4.03 9.11
C GLY A 113 -8.40 2.59 8.75
N ILE A 114 -7.32 2.13 9.37
CA ILE A 114 -6.72 0.82 9.18
C ILE A 114 -6.05 0.36 10.48
N HIS A 115 -6.03 -0.95 10.71
CA HIS A 115 -5.33 -1.54 11.85
C HIS A 115 -3.80 -1.40 11.75
N SER A 116 -3.14 -1.42 12.90
CA SER A 116 -1.69 -1.61 12.97
C SER A 116 -1.32 -3.07 12.65
N GLU A 117 -0.11 -3.29 12.16
CA GLU A 117 0.42 -4.65 11.94
C GLU A 117 0.42 -5.47 13.23
N ALA A 118 0.73 -4.84 14.38
CA ALA A 118 0.72 -5.52 15.68
C ALA A 118 -0.67 -6.02 16.09
N SER A 119 -1.73 -5.25 15.79
CA SER A 119 -3.11 -5.62 16.11
C SER A 119 -3.73 -6.58 15.09
N TYR A 120 -3.27 -6.55 13.85
CA TYR A 120 -3.76 -7.41 12.77
C TYR A 120 -2.57 -7.91 11.93
N PRO A 121 -1.88 -8.97 12.37
CA PRO A 121 -0.65 -9.44 11.73
C PRO A 121 -0.87 -10.06 10.35
N TYR A 122 0.15 -9.94 9.49
CA TYR A 122 0.19 -10.54 8.16
C TYR A 122 0.32 -12.06 8.16
N LYS A 123 -0.47 -12.71 7.31
CA LYS A 123 -0.59 -14.18 7.21
C LYS A 123 -0.30 -14.74 5.82
N ALA A 124 -0.04 -13.88 4.83
CA ALA A 124 0.23 -14.28 3.45
C ALA A 124 -0.86 -15.18 2.83
N MET A 125 -2.12 -14.96 3.21
CA MET A 125 -3.28 -15.68 2.69
C MET A 125 -4.51 -14.78 2.76
N ASP A 126 -5.52 -15.10 1.95
CA ASP A 126 -6.83 -14.48 2.08
C ASP A 126 -7.48 -14.92 3.40
N GLY A 127 -7.92 -13.96 4.21
CA GLY A 127 -8.74 -14.19 5.38
C GLY A 127 -10.10 -14.78 5.01
N LYS A 128 -10.71 -15.51 5.95
CA LYS A 128 -12.08 -16.01 5.84
C LYS A 128 -13.08 -15.00 6.38
#